data_AF-A0A7Y5PDI6-F1
#
_entry.id   AF-A0A7Y5PDI6-F1
#
_cell.length_a   1.000
_cell.length_b   1.000
_cell.length_c   1.000
_cell.angle_alpha   90.00
_cell.angle_beta   90.00
_cell.angle_gamma   90.00
#
_symmetry.space_group_name_H-M   'P 1'
#
loop_
_entity.id
_entity.type
_entity.pdbx_description
1 polymer ?
#
loop_
_entity_poly.entity_id
_entity_poly.type
_entity_poly.pdbx_seq_one_letter_code
_entity_poly.pdbx_strand_id
1 'polypeptide(L)'
;MRVGPYCSSDSEELALQCADGSVVRHDDSLVVQTASGPLALVNVDGRDDDQQTSRYTYVGTLRSRGVHHVIGHDGYEVAELSLYSGSSGRAVAIASAPVVGPDGRYFATAELGLNVCEANTSNLEIWRLTDSVAVREWNVEPWDCGKEKGWGPSNPVWASADTLRFTRVEPSADDAPGRAQGERSERRAMVVRRGARWALVDPAP
;
A
#
# COMPACT_ATOMS: atom_id res chain seq x y z
N MET A 1 25.29 8.22 5.56
CA MET A 1 24.31 7.86 4.50
C MET A 1 22.94 8.21 5.05
N ARG A 2 22.17 9.12 4.45
CA ARG A 2 20.82 9.43 4.93
C ARG A 2 19.92 8.30 4.45
N VAL A 3 19.43 7.47 5.36
CA VAL A 3 18.35 6.52 5.06
C VAL A 3 17.16 7.36 4.57
N GLY A 4 16.59 6.99 3.43
CA GLY A 4 15.41 7.69 2.89
C GLY A 4 14.24 7.64 3.88
N PRO A 5 13.18 8.43 3.66
CA PRO A 5 12.02 8.46 4.56
C PRO A 5 11.26 7.12 4.60
N TYR A 6 11.55 6.19 3.68
CA TYR A 6 11.04 4.83 3.67
C TYR A 6 12.20 3.83 3.58
N CYS A 7 12.15 2.80 4.41
CA CYS A 7 13.09 1.67 4.41
C CYS A 7 12.26 0.39 4.39
N SER A 8 12.47 -0.45 3.38
CA SER A 8 11.71 -1.69 3.15
C SER A 8 12.56 -2.75 2.47
N SER A 9 12.07 -3.98 2.50
CA SER A 9 12.70 -5.14 1.84
C SER A 9 11.66 -6.24 1.62
N ASP A 10 11.83 -7.03 0.56
CA ASP A 10 11.02 -8.22 0.29
C ASP A 10 11.34 -9.39 1.24
N SER A 11 12.51 -9.33 1.89
CA SER A 11 12.87 -10.21 3.01
C SER A 11 12.52 -9.54 4.34
N GLU A 12 11.70 -10.21 5.16
CA GLU A 12 11.37 -9.76 6.53
C GLU A 12 12.64 -9.55 7.37
N GLU A 13 13.62 -10.45 7.29
CA GLU A 13 14.86 -10.35 8.07
C GLU A 13 15.59 -9.03 7.81
N LEU A 14 15.70 -8.63 6.54
CA LEU A 14 16.31 -7.37 6.15
C LEU A 14 15.38 -6.19 6.46
N ALA A 15 14.06 -6.35 6.30
CA ALA A 15 13.11 -5.31 6.63
C ALA A 15 13.17 -4.97 8.13
N LEU A 16 13.28 -5.97 9.03
CA LEU A 16 13.37 -5.78 10.48
C LEU A 16 14.58 -4.91 10.88
N GLN A 17 15.66 -4.91 10.09
CA GLN A 17 16.79 -4.01 10.32
C GLN A 17 16.39 -2.54 10.17
N CYS A 18 15.42 -2.23 9.31
CA CYS A 18 14.85 -0.89 9.18
C CYS A 18 14.11 -0.43 10.44
N ALA A 19 13.64 -1.36 11.29
CA ALA A 19 12.86 -1.04 12.48
C ALA A 19 13.71 -0.53 13.66
N ASP A 20 15.04 -0.58 13.59
CA ASP A 20 15.95 -0.22 14.69
C ASP A 20 15.53 -0.84 16.05
N GLY A 21 15.08 -2.10 16.03
CA GLY A 21 14.63 -2.84 17.21
C GLY A 21 13.24 -2.49 17.74
N SER A 22 12.55 -1.51 17.14
CA SER A 22 11.15 -1.18 17.51
C SER A 22 10.14 -2.23 17.01
N VAL A 23 10.54 -3.12 16.11
CA VAL A 23 9.76 -4.29 15.71
C VAL A 23 10.67 -5.50 15.77
N VAL A 24 10.21 -6.57 16.40
CA VAL A 24 10.94 -7.83 16.52
C VAL A 24 10.04 -9.02 16.22
N ARG A 25 10.58 -10.03 15.55
CA ARG A 25 9.98 -11.37 15.46
C ARG A 25 10.37 -12.15 16.70
N HIS A 26 9.39 -12.69 17.42
CA HIS A 26 9.59 -13.61 18.54
C HIS A 26 8.68 -14.83 18.34
N ASP A 27 9.28 -15.96 17.98
CA ASP A 27 8.55 -17.15 17.53
C ASP A 27 7.52 -16.78 16.45
N ASP A 28 6.25 -17.10 16.68
CA ASP A 28 5.14 -16.84 15.76
C ASP A 28 4.57 -15.41 15.86
N SER A 29 5.16 -14.55 16.70
CA SER A 29 4.64 -13.19 16.94
C SER A 29 5.53 -12.10 16.36
N LEU A 30 4.93 -11.13 15.69
CA LEU A 30 5.56 -9.86 15.37
C LEU A 30 5.21 -8.84 16.47
N VAL A 31 6.20 -8.44 17.26
CA VAL A 31 6.00 -7.49 18.37
C VAL A 31 6.44 -6.10 17.93
N VAL A 32 5.49 -5.18 17.87
CA VAL A 32 5.68 -3.76 17.54
C VAL A 32 5.71 -2.96 18.84
N GLN A 33 6.82 -2.31 19.12
CA GLN A 33 6.98 -1.38 20.24
C GLN A 33 6.34 -0.04 19.90
N THR A 34 5.25 0.29 20.57
CA THR A 34 4.57 1.59 20.41
C THR A 34 4.69 2.42 21.67
N ALA A 35 4.51 3.74 21.58
CA ALA A 35 4.53 4.59 22.78
C ALA A 35 3.37 4.29 23.75
N SER A 36 2.27 3.68 23.27
CA SER A 36 1.17 3.16 24.10
C SER A 36 1.44 1.78 24.73
N GLY A 37 2.55 1.12 24.36
CA GLY A 37 2.91 -0.22 24.81
C GLY A 37 3.19 -1.18 23.67
N PRO A 38 3.67 -2.40 23.96
CA PRO A 38 3.91 -3.42 22.95
C PRO A 38 2.59 -3.92 22.33
N LEU A 39 2.57 -4.05 21.02
CA LEU A 39 1.51 -4.69 20.24
C LEU A 39 2.06 -5.99 19.64
N ALA A 40 1.46 -7.13 19.99
CA ALA A 40 1.83 -8.42 19.43
C ALA A 40 0.83 -8.83 18.34
N LEU A 41 1.33 -9.09 17.13
CA LEU A 41 0.58 -9.66 16.02
C LEU A 41 1.00 -11.14 15.89
N VAL A 42 0.08 -12.05 16.23
CA VAL A 42 0.38 -13.47 16.38
C VAL A 42 -0.03 -14.21 15.12
N ASN A 43 0.89 -14.96 14.52
CA ASN A 43 0.56 -15.85 13.43
C ASN A 43 -0.30 -17.00 13.97
N VAL A 44 -1.31 -17.38 13.20
CA VAL A 44 -2.18 -18.51 13.48
C VAL A 44 -2.08 -19.44 12.29
N ASP A 45 -1.60 -20.66 12.54
CA ASP A 45 -1.65 -21.73 11.56
C ASP A 45 -3.03 -22.38 11.66
N GLY A 46 -3.80 -22.30 10.59
CA GLY A 46 -5.06 -23.02 10.48
C GLY A 46 -4.84 -24.53 10.48
N ARG A 47 -5.69 -25.29 11.17
CA ARG A 47 -5.73 -26.76 11.06
C ARG A 47 -6.75 -27.17 10.01
N ASP A 48 -6.33 -27.98 9.03
CA ASP A 48 -7.03 -28.81 8.02
C ASP A 48 -8.40 -28.43 7.41
N ASP A 49 -9.06 -27.35 7.81
CA ASP A 49 -10.31 -26.81 7.25
C ASP A 49 -10.74 -25.45 7.84
N ASP A 50 -10.05 -24.92 8.85
CA ASP A 50 -10.61 -23.87 9.71
C ASP A 50 -10.62 -22.43 9.13
N GLN A 51 -10.13 -22.22 7.90
CA GLN A 51 -10.03 -20.91 7.23
C GLN A 51 -9.41 -19.81 8.11
N GLN A 52 -8.66 -20.19 9.16
CA GLN A 52 -8.20 -19.28 10.20
C GLN A 52 -6.69 -19.01 10.15
N THR A 53 -6.07 -19.25 8.99
CA THR A 53 -4.67 -18.87 8.79
C THR A 53 -4.52 -17.36 8.87
N SER A 54 -3.57 -16.89 9.66
CA SER A 54 -3.15 -15.49 9.73
C SER A 54 -1.64 -15.44 9.85
N ARG A 55 -1.00 -14.69 8.97
CA ARG A 55 0.44 -14.51 8.92
C ARG A 55 0.75 -13.03 8.78
N TYR A 56 1.42 -12.49 9.79
CA TYR A 56 1.90 -11.12 9.78
C TYR A 56 3.36 -11.11 9.35
N THR A 57 3.72 -10.21 8.44
CA THR A 57 5.08 -10.06 7.94
C THR A 57 5.50 -8.59 7.99
N TYR A 58 6.66 -8.29 8.55
CA TYR A 58 7.18 -6.92 8.56
C TYR A 58 7.76 -6.55 7.20
N VAL A 59 7.26 -5.45 6.61
CA VAL A 59 7.63 -5.00 5.26
C VAL A 59 8.58 -3.81 5.30
N GLY A 60 8.44 -2.92 6.28
CA GLY A 60 9.31 -1.76 6.40
C GLY A 60 8.81 -0.67 7.34
N THR A 61 9.45 0.50 7.28
CA THR A 61 9.10 1.66 8.10
C THR A 61 9.15 2.98 7.34
N LEU A 62 8.26 3.90 7.70
CA LEU A 62 8.24 5.28 7.24
C LEU A 62 8.61 6.21 8.40
N ARG A 63 9.62 7.07 8.20
CA ARG A 63 10.22 7.93 9.23
C ARG A 63 10.25 9.40 8.83
N SER A 64 9.09 9.97 8.49
CA SER A 64 8.99 11.38 8.08
C SER A 64 8.23 12.27 9.06
N ARG A 65 7.13 11.77 9.64
CA ARG A 65 6.28 12.46 10.63
C ARG A 65 5.93 11.47 11.74
N GLY A 66 6.92 11.19 12.59
CA GLY A 66 6.88 10.03 13.48
C GLY A 66 7.31 8.74 12.78
N VAL A 67 7.25 7.63 13.51
CA VAL A 67 7.59 6.29 13.02
C VAL A 67 6.29 5.58 12.66
N HIS A 68 6.20 5.05 11.45
CA HIS A 68 5.13 4.17 11.02
C HIS A 68 5.72 2.85 10.53
N HIS A 69 5.01 1.75 10.76
CA HIS A 69 5.42 0.40 10.41
C HIS A 69 4.49 -0.15 9.33
N VAL A 70 5.04 -0.64 8.23
CA VAL A 70 4.30 -1.35 7.19
C VAL A 70 4.35 -2.84 7.50
N ILE A 71 3.19 -3.42 7.69
CA ILE A 71 3.02 -4.83 8.06
C ILE A 71 2.06 -5.44 7.07
N GLY A 72 2.49 -6.52 6.41
CA GLY A 72 1.61 -7.37 5.62
C GLY A 72 0.87 -8.36 6.49
N HIS A 73 -0.35 -8.66 6.10
CA HIS A 73 -1.19 -9.67 6.70
C HIS A 73 -1.75 -10.56 5.59
N ASP A 74 -1.32 -11.81 5.60
CA ASP A 74 -1.80 -12.85 4.71
C ASP A 74 -2.67 -13.83 5.52
N GLY A 75 -3.87 -14.11 5.05
CA GLY A 75 -4.79 -15.06 5.65
C GLY A 75 -5.58 -15.83 4.60
N TYR A 76 -6.61 -16.56 5.02
CA TYR A 76 -7.50 -17.24 4.08
C TYR A 76 -8.24 -16.20 3.23
N GLU A 77 -7.95 -16.16 1.92
CA GLU A 77 -8.51 -15.19 0.96
C GLU A 77 -8.26 -13.71 1.29
N VAL A 78 -7.34 -13.44 2.21
CA VAL A 78 -6.98 -12.09 2.63
C VAL A 78 -5.49 -11.89 2.37
N ALA A 79 -5.16 -10.81 1.67
CA ALA A 79 -3.81 -10.30 1.58
C ALA A 79 -3.91 -8.77 1.65
N GLU A 80 -3.42 -8.18 2.73
CA GLU A 80 -3.50 -6.73 2.95
C GLU A 80 -2.21 -6.18 3.53
N LEU A 81 -1.95 -4.89 3.27
CA LEU A 81 -0.91 -4.14 3.94
C LEU A 81 -1.56 -3.16 4.92
N SER A 82 -0.96 -3.03 6.10
CA SER A 82 -1.38 -2.09 7.13
C SER A 82 -0.24 -1.18 7.54
N LEU A 83 -0.57 0.10 7.75
CA LEU A 83 0.34 1.12 8.27
C LEU A 83 0.04 1.39 9.74
N TYR A 84 0.89 0.86 10.63
CA TYR A 84 0.79 1.03 12.08
C TYR A 84 1.53 2.28 12.55
N SER A 85 0.88 3.09 13.36
CA SER A 85 1.46 4.24 14.04
C SER A 85 2.35 3.80 15.20
N GLY A 86 3.63 4.16 15.19
CA GLY A 86 4.53 3.89 16.32
C GLY A 86 4.19 4.66 17.60
N SER A 87 3.44 5.77 17.51
CA SER A 87 3.04 6.53 18.70
C SER A 87 1.78 5.98 19.37
N SER A 88 0.86 5.38 18.59
CA SER A 88 -0.47 5.00 19.10
C SER A 88 -0.84 3.53 18.91
N GLY A 89 -0.05 2.76 18.15
CA GLY A 89 -0.37 1.38 17.75
C GLY A 89 -1.57 1.24 16.82
N ARG A 90 -2.27 2.34 16.50
CA ARG A 90 -3.40 2.33 15.58
C ARG A 90 -2.93 2.09 14.16
N ALA A 91 -3.69 1.31 13.40
CA ALA A 91 -3.40 0.98 12.01
C ALA A 91 -4.46 1.55 11.06
N VAL A 92 -4.05 1.69 9.80
CA VAL A 92 -4.95 1.82 8.65
C VAL A 92 -4.52 0.81 7.60
N ALA A 93 -5.50 0.17 6.95
CA ALA A 93 -5.23 -0.63 5.76
C ALA A 93 -4.83 0.30 4.61
N ILE A 94 -3.85 -0.13 3.82
CA ILE A 94 -3.35 0.56 2.63
C ILE A 94 -3.35 -0.41 1.46
N ALA A 95 -3.63 0.10 0.27
CA ALA A 95 -3.83 -0.78 -0.88
C ALA A 95 -2.58 -1.52 -1.34
N SER A 96 -1.40 -0.90 -1.23
CA SER A 96 -0.14 -1.44 -1.75
C SER A 96 1.05 -0.91 -0.93
N ALA A 97 2.26 -1.34 -1.29
CA ALA A 97 3.48 -0.77 -0.72
C ALA A 97 3.54 0.76 -0.97
N PRO A 98 3.88 1.56 0.05
CA PRO A 98 3.83 3.01 -0.05
C PRO A 98 5.00 3.59 -0.85
N VAL A 99 4.69 4.54 -1.74
CA VAL A 99 5.69 5.41 -2.39
C VAL A 99 5.67 6.76 -1.72
N VAL A 100 6.72 7.09 -0.98
CA VAL A 100 6.80 8.30 -0.16
C VAL A 100 7.22 9.52 -0.97
N GLY A 101 6.53 10.64 -0.76
CA GLY A 101 6.82 11.91 -1.40
C GLY A 101 8.15 12.52 -0.94
N PRO A 102 8.74 13.43 -1.72
CA PRO A 102 10.08 13.96 -1.47
C PRO A 102 10.20 14.75 -0.16
N ASP A 103 9.11 15.34 0.33
CA ASP A 103 9.07 16.06 1.60
C ASP A 103 8.61 15.18 2.79
N GLY A 104 8.31 13.91 2.51
CA GLY A 104 7.83 12.92 3.48
C GLY A 104 6.46 13.24 4.08
N ARG A 105 5.71 14.24 3.58
CA ARG A 105 4.39 14.57 4.14
C ARG A 105 3.29 13.64 3.62
N TYR A 106 3.49 13.15 2.40
CA TYR A 106 2.54 12.30 1.70
C TYR A 106 3.19 10.99 1.28
N PHE A 107 2.37 9.96 1.14
CA PHE A 107 2.70 8.77 0.37
C PHE A 107 1.52 8.39 -0.51
N ALA A 108 1.81 7.62 -1.56
CA ALA A 108 0.81 7.06 -2.45
C ALA A 108 0.86 5.54 -2.42
N THR A 109 -0.27 4.91 -2.66
CA THR A 109 -0.42 3.47 -2.91
C THR A 109 -1.14 3.29 -4.24
N ALA A 110 -0.71 2.29 -5.02
CA ALA A 110 -1.26 1.99 -6.33
C ALA A 110 -1.37 0.48 -6.47
N GLU A 111 -2.60 -0.01 -6.49
CA GLU A 111 -2.90 -1.42 -6.68
C GLU A 111 -3.41 -1.66 -8.11
N LEU A 112 -2.84 -2.64 -8.81
CA LEU A 112 -3.22 -3.03 -10.17
C LEU A 112 -3.95 -4.38 -10.15
N GLY A 113 -5.19 -4.38 -9.67
CA GLY A 113 -6.10 -5.53 -9.75
C GLY A 113 -7.03 -5.41 -10.96
N LEU A 114 -6.53 -5.72 -12.16
CA LEU A 114 -7.39 -5.88 -13.35
C LEU A 114 -7.89 -7.33 -13.40
N ASN A 115 -9.19 -7.51 -13.62
CA ASN A 115 -9.86 -8.83 -13.71
C ASN A 115 -9.91 -9.64 -12.41
N VAL A 116 -9.66 -9.02 -11.26
CA VAL A 116 -9.90 -9.60 -9.94
C VAL A 116 -10.96 -8.75 -9.24
N CYS A 117 -12.13 -9.33 -9.01
CA CYS A 117 -13.28 -8.64 -8.43
C CYS A 117 -13.58 -9.05 -6.99
N GLU A 118 -12.86 -10.06 -6.48
CA GLU A 118 -13.06 -10.64 -5.15
C GLU A 118 -12.25 -9.93 -4.06
N ALA A 119 -11.21 -9.16 -4.41
CA ALA A 119 -10.40 -8.39 -3.46
C ALA A 119 -10.02 -7.02 -4.06
N ASN A 120 -9.98 -5.99 -3.19
CA ASN A 120 -9.55 -4.60 -3.42
C ASN A 120 -9.16 -4.28 -4.87
N THR A 121 -10.14 -3.75 -5.59
CA THR A 121 -10.04 -3.41 -7.01
C THR A 121 -8.93 -2.39 -7.27
N SER A 122 -8.48 -2.34 -8.53
CA SER A 122 -7.48 -1.35 -8.96
C SER A 122 -7.77 0.03 -8.38
N ASN A 123 -6.85 0.56 -7.58
CA ASN A 123 -7.03 1.81 -6.86
C ASN A 123 -5.75 2.63 -6.75
N LEU A 124 -5.90 3.95 -6.63
CA LEU A 124 -4.81 4.88 -6.36
C LEU A 124 -5.20 5.74 -5.17
N GLU A 125 -4.44 5.65 -4.08
CA GLU A 125 -4.70 6.44 -2.88
C GLU A 125 -3.55 7.42 -2.61
N ILE A 126 -3.89 8.58 -2.06
CA ILE A 126 -2.91 9.53 -1.51
C ILE A 126 -3.23 9.75 -0.03
N TRP A 127 -2.21 9.52 0.78
CA TRP A 127 -2.28 9.57 2.23
C TRP A 127 -1.37 10.67 2.77
N ARG A 128 -1.86 11.42 3.76
CA ARG A 128 -1.07 12.35 4.55
C ARG A 128 -0.59 11.68 5.82
N LEU A 129 0.73 11.72 6.04
CA LEU A 129 1.33 11.28 7.30
C LEU A 129 1.07 12.31 8.39
N THR A 130 0.72 11.82 9.57
CA THR A 130 0.54 12.61 10.79
C THR A 130 1.37 11.98 11.91
N ASP A 131 1.57 12.67 13.03
CA ASP A 131 2.28 12.09 14.17
C ASP A 131 1.47 10.97 14.88
N SER A 132 0.25 10.70 14.40
CA SER A 132 -0.65 9.66 14.87
C SER A 132 -0.94 8.65 13.75
N VAL A 133 -2.16 8.63 13.22
CA VAL A 133 -2.60 7.76 12.14
C VAL A 133 -2.55 8.53 10.82
N ALA A 134 -2.12 7.86 9.74
CA ALA A 134 -2.18 8.44 8.40
C ALA A 134 -3.63 8.71 7.98
N VAL A 135 -3.85 9.80 7.25
CA VAL A 135 -5.19 10.21 6.80
C VAL A 135 -5.25 10.13 5.28
N ARG A 136 -6.18 9.35 4.73
CA ARG A 136 -6.42 9.30 3.28
C ARG A 136 -7.02 10.64 2.84
N GLU A 137 -6.29 11.39 2.01
CA GLU A 137 -6.76 12.67 1.47
C GLU A 137 -7.48 12.51 0.13
N TRP A 138 -7.15 11.45 -0.61
CA TRP A 138 -7.70 11.21 -1.94
C TRP A 138 -7.64 9.72 -2.29
N ASN A 139 -8.63 9.27 -3.06
CA ASN A 139 -8.74 7.91 -3.58
C ASN A 139 -9.45 7.95 -4.93
N VAL A 140 -9.06 7.06 -5.83
CA VAL A 140 -9.86 6.71 -7.02
C VAL A 140 -9.83 5.19 -7.21
N GLU A 141 -11.01 4.63 -7.47
CA GLU A 141 -11.24 3.21 -7.80
C GLU A 141 -11.78 3.13 -9.22
N PRO A 142 -10.90 3.24 -10.23
CA PRO A 142 -11.31 3.35 -11.63
C PRO A 142 -11.86 2.07 -12.28
N TRP A 143 -11.65 0.91 -11.67
CA TRP A 143 -12.12 -0.37 -12.21
C TRP A 143 -13.57 -0.68 -11.77
N ASP A 144 -14.48 -0.82 -12.74
CA ASP A 144 -15.87 -1.24 -12.53
C ASP A 144 -16.00 -2.73 -12.83
N CYS A 145 -16.01 -3.53 -11.75
CA CYS A 145 -16.17 -4.98 -11.84
C CYS A 145 -17.49 -5.43 -12.47
N GLY A 146 -18.59 -4.70 -12.24
CA GLY A 146 -19.89 -5.06 -12.80
C GLY A 146 -19.98 -4.88 -14.31
N LYS A 147 -19.03 -4.13 -14.89
CA LYS A 147 -18.97 -3.83 -16.33
C LYS A 147 -17.65 -4.23 -16.97
N GLU A 148 -16.76 -4.87 -16.19
CA GLU A 148 -15.40 -5.29 -16.58
C GLU A 148 -14.65 -4.21 -17.38
N LYS A 149 -14.71 -2.96 -16.89
CA LYS A 149 -14.14 -1.82 -17.59
C LYS A 149 -13.56 -0.79 -16.65
N GLY A 150 -12.59 -0.05 -17.16
CA GLY A 150 -11.88 0.97 -16.40
C GLY A 150 -10.40 0.88 -16.67
N TRP A 151 -9.63 1.23 -15.66
CA TRP A 151 -8.17 1.16 -15.71
C TRP A 151 -7.64 0.82 -14.32
N GLY A 152 -6.33 0.58 -14.22
CA GLY A 152 -5.63 0.50 -12.95
C GLY A 152 -4.31 1.27 -12.98
N PRO A 153 -3.87 1.82 -11.85
CA PRO A 153 -2.60 2.52 -11.75
C PRO A 153 -1.43 1.54 -11.63
N SER A 154 -0.27 1.92 -12.14
CA SER A 154 1.00 1.24 -11.93
C SER A 154 2.15 2.24 -11.89
N ASN A 155 3.30 1.80 -11.36
CA ASN A 155 4.53 2.59 -11.34
C ASN A 155 4.38 4.02 -10.77
N PRO A 156 3.75 4.21 -9.59
CA PRO A 156 3.62 5.53 -8.99
C PRO A 156 5.00 6.11 -8.64
N VAL A 157 5.25 7.35 -9.03
CA VAL A 157 6.49 8.09 -8.75
C VAL A 157 6.17 9.56 -8.48
N TRP A 158 6.65 10.09 -7.35
CA TRP A 158 6.52 11.51 -7.05
C TRP A 158 7.45 12.35 -7.92
N ALA A 159 6.88 13.29 -8.69
CA ALA A 159 7.64 14.29 -9.44
C ALA A 159 7.94 15.54 -8.61
N SER A 160 7.11 15.82 -7.60
CA SER A 160 7.28 16.89 -6.62
C SER A 160 6.48 16.54 -5.36
N ALA A 161 6.48 17.40 -4.33
CA ALA A 161 5.63 17.20 -3.14
C ALA A 161 4.11 17.25 -3.44
N ASP A 162 3.73 17.86 -4.56
CA ASP A 162 2.33 18.12 -4.93
C ASP A 162 1.96 17.44 -6.27
N THR A 163 2.80 16.53 -6.79
CA THR A 163 2.56 15.86 -8.07
C THR A 163 3.05 14.42 -8.04
N LEU A 164 2.11 13.49 -8.15
CA LEU A 164 2.36 12.07 -8.35
C LEU A 164 2.17 11.73 -9.83
N ARG A 165 3.15 11.12 -10.47
CA ARG A 165 3.03 10.52 -11.81
C ARG A 165 2.81 9.03 -11.67
N PHE A 166 2.10 8.44 -12.62
CA PHE A 166 1.88 7.00 -12.69
C PHE A 166 1.55 6.58 -14.11
N THR A 167 1.52 5.27 -14.36
CA THR A 167 1.03 4.67 -15.59
C THR A 167 -0.39 4.17 -15.37
N ARG A 168 -1.31 4.60 -16.22
CA ARG A 168 -2.67 4.08 -16.33
C ARG A 168 -2.64 2.88 -17.28
N VAL A 169 -3.07 1.74 -16.77
CA VAL A 169 -3.15 0.48 -17.48
C VAL A 169 -4.61 0.18 -17.78
N GLU A 170 -4.96 0.05 -19.05
CA GLU A 170 -6.31 -0.31 -19.51
C GLU A 170 -6.31 -1.76 -20.01
N PRO A 171 -7.39 -2.52 -19.76
CA PRO A 171 -7.53 -3.85 -20.33
C PRO A 171 -7.53 -3.75 -21.85
N SER A 172 -6.96 -4.77 -22.50
CA SER A 172 -7.12 -4.95 -23.93
C SER A 172 -8.59 -5.27 -24.26
N ALA A 173 -9.03 -5.00 -25.49
CA ALA A 173 -10.36 -5.44 -25.93
C ALA A 173 -10.54 -6.97 -25.90
N ASP A 174 -9.43 -7.72 -25.82
CA ASP A 174 -9.39 -9.17 -25.77
C ASP A 174 -9.31 -9.75 -24.34
N ASP A 175 -9.23 -8.91 -23.30
CA ASP A 175 -9.06 -9.30 -21.88
C ASP A 175 -10.33 -9.86 -21.22
N ALA A 176 -11.21 -10.51 -22.00
CA ALA A 176 -12.39 -11.17 -21.47
C ALA A 176 -12.01 -12.27 -20.43
N PRO A 177 -12.87 -12.54 -19.43
CA PRO A 177 -12.61 -13.57 -18.42
C PRO A 177 -12.24 -14.91 -19.06
N GLY A 178 -11.09 -15.47 -18.67
CA GLY A 178 -10.60 -16.77 -19.16
C GLY A 178 -9.77 -16.73 -20.45
N ARG A 179 -9.45 -15.55 -21.00
CA ARG A 179 -8.48 -15.41 -22.10
C ARG A 179 -7.09 -15.08 -21.60
N ALA A 180 -6.08 -15.43 -22.40
CA ALA A 180 -4.73 -14.94 -22.17
C ALA A 180 -4.74 -13.40 -22.18
N GLN A 181 -4.05 -12.77 -21.22
CA GLN A 181 -3.95 -11.31 -21.16
C GLN A 181 -3.41 -10.80 -22.49
N GLY A 182 -4.22 -10.01 -23.19
CA GLY A 182 -3.84 -9.33 -24.41
C GLY A 182 -2.89 -8.18 -24.12
N GLU A 183 -2.50 -7.48 -25.18
CA GLU A 183 -1.63 -6.31 -25.06
C GLU A 183 -2.40 -5.17 -24.35
N ARG A 184 -2.00 -4.87 -23.11
CA ARG A 184 -2.61 -3.79 -22.32
C ARG A 184 -2.21 -2.44 -22.87
N SER A 185 -3.16 -1.49 -22.89
CA SER A 185 -2.83 -0.11 -23.25
C SER A 185 -2.29 0.63 -22.03
N GLU A 186 -1.10 1.20 -22.16
CA GLU A 186 -0.48 2.00 -21.12
C GLU A 186 -0.43 3.48 -21.50
N ARG A 187 -0.85 4.34 -20.57
CA ARG A 187 -0.81 5.80 -20.74
C ARG A 187 -0.24 6.46 -19.51
N ARG A 188 0.58 7.50 -19.68
CA ARG A 188 1.04 8.30 -18.54
C ARG A 188 -0.12 9.10 -17.98
N ALA A 189 -0.18 9.25 -16.66
CA ALA A 189 -1.13 10.10 -15.97
C ALA A 189 -0.47 10.76 -14.76
N MET A 190 -1.14 11.74 -14.17
CA MET A 190 -0.67 12.34 -12.93
C MET A 190 -1.81 12.78 -12.02
N VAL A 191 -1.56 12.79 -10.72
CA VAL A 191 -2.41 13.44 -9.73
C VAL A 191 -1.67 14.68 -9.25
N VAL A 192 -2.34 15.84 -9.31
CA VAL A 192 -1.78 17.13 -8.93
C VAL A 192 -2.57 17.72 -7.78
N ARG A 193 -1.87 18.21 -6.76
CA ARG A 193 -2.49 18.98 -5.67
C ARG A 193 -2.70 20.42 -6.10
N ARG A 194 -3.93 20.91 -5.99
CA ARG A 194 -4.31 22.31 -6.22
C ARG A 194 -4.98 22.86 -4.96
N GLY A 195 -4.20 23.60 -4.17
CA GLY A 195 -4.63 24.04 -2.84
C GLY A 195 -4.79 22.84 -1.90
N ALA A 196 -6.00 22.65 -1.36
CA ALA A 196 -6.30 21.55 -0.42
C ALA A 196 -6.83 20.27 -1.10
N ARG A 197 -6.87 20.20 -2.43
CA ARG A 197 -7.47 19.08 -3.16
C ARG A 197 -6.48 18.44 -4.12
N TRP A 198 -6.57 17.12 -4.24
CA TRP A 198 -5.91 16.34 -5.28
C TRP A 198 -6.85 16.16 -6.47
N ALA A 199 -6.30 16.23 -7.68
CA ALA A 199 -7.05 16.03 -8.90
C ALA A 199 -6.25 15.17 -9.89
N LEU A 200 -6.92 14.18 -10.47
CA LEU A 200 -6.41 13.43 -11.61
C LEU A 200 -6.32 14.37 -12.82
N VAL A 201 -5.18 14.36 -13.49
CA VAL A 201 -4.92 15.10 -14.72
C VAL A 201 -4.44 14.10 -15.75
N ASP A 202 -5.30 13.79 -16.72
CA ASP A 202 -4.91 13.05 -17.91
C ASP A 202 -4.11 14.00 -18.82
N PRO A 203 -2.94 13.58 -19.36
CA PRO A 203 -2.32 14.33 -20.43
C PRO A 203 -3.29 14.41 -21.62
N ALA A 204 -3.25 15.53 -22.33
CA ALA A 204 -4.00 15.66 -23.58
C ALA A 204 -3.63 14.49 -24.51
N PRO A 205 -4.63 13.92 -25.23
CA PRO A 205 -4.41 12.82 -26.16
C PRO A 205 -3.38 13.16 -27.25
#